data_AF-A0AAW5VMK2-F1
#
_entry.id   AF-A0AAW5VMK2-F1
#
_cell.length_a   1.000
_cell.length_b   1.000
_cell.length_c   1.000
_cell.angle_alpha   90.00
_cell.angle_beta   90.00
_cell.angle_gamma   90.00
#
_symmetry.space_group_name_H-M   'P 1'
#
loop_
_entity.id
_entity.type
_entity.pdbx_description
1 polymer ?
#
loop_
_entity_poly.entity_id
_entity_poly.type
_entity_poly.pdbx_seq_one_letter_code
_entity_poly.pdbx_strand_id
1 'polypeptide(L)'
;MEKEIYLLLGNATITIIISVAVIKYLANKLIEDQFVKSLEKYRHKINLDFDRIQKINQKEFEVLPELWYLLNRYKTTAIFFLTKKILTEDINNYVELDLELFLKSIPITESQKLYIRNSNNKKAAYLQIVQDAGDAALQRDYDLLKIFFSNNKIFFTNRISTLVSEIDKFYFETTIIYHTLLNDQIQREIFAKDFEKSSQKILNQIYPEIKSRLKFTEE
;
A
#
# COMPACT_ATOMS: atom_id res chain seq x y z
N MET A 1 -36.69 -87.06 17.90
CA MET A 1 -36.04 -86.05 18.76
C MET A 1 -34.76 -85.49 18.15
N GLU A 2 -33.77 -86.29 17.74
CA GLU A 2 -32.51 -85.75 17.18
C GLU A 2 -32.68 -84.91 15.89
N LYS A 3 -33.53 -85.34 14.95
CA LYS A 3 -33.78 -84.58 13.70
C LYS A 3 -34.36 -83.17 13.90
N GLU A 4 -35.16 -82.94 14.94
CA GLU A 4 -35.73 -81.62 15.25
C GLU A 4 -34.67 -80.68 15.86
N ILE A 5 -33.74 -81.22 16.65
CA ILE A 5 -32.65 -80.47 17.26
C ILE A 5 -31.66 -79.95 16.20
N TYR A 6 -31.34 -80.77 15.19
CA TYR A 6 -30.51 -80.34 14.05
C TYR A 6 -31.19 -79.30 13.15
N LEU A 7 -32.52 -79.37 13.00
CA LEU A 7 -33.30 -78.39 12.25
C LEU A 7 -33.37 -77.04 12.99
N LEU A 8 -33.52 -77.07 14.31
CA LEU A 8 -33.48 -75.88 15.17
C LEU A 8 -32.08 -75.23 15.21
N LEU A 9 -31.02 -76.03 15.32
CA LEU A 9 -29.63 -75.55 15.27
C LEU A 9 -29.24 -74.99 13.89
N GLY A 10 -29.71 -75.62 12.80
CA GLY A 10 -29.52 -75.13 11.44
C GLY A 10 -30.24 -73.79 11.20
N ASN A 11 -31.47 -73.65 11.68
CA ASN A 11 -32.20 -72.38 11.59
C ASN A 11 -31.56 -71.28 12.44
N ALA A 12 -31.11 -71.60 13.66
CA ALA A 12 -30.44 -70.65 14.55
C ALA A 12 -29.15 -70.07 13.93
N THR A 13 -28.32 -70.92 13.33
CA THR A 13 -27.07 -70.49 12.68
C THR A 13 -27.33 -69.61 11.45
N ILE A 14 -28.35 -69.92 10.65
CA ILE A 14 -28.77 -69.08 9.51
C ILE A 14 -29.22 -67.69 9.98
N THR A 15 -30.04 -67.59 11.04
CA THR A 15 -30.45 -66.29 11.60
C THR A 15 -29.28 -65.46 12.10
N ILE A 16 -28.27 -66.09 12.71
CA ILE A 16 -27.07 -65.39 13.19
C ILE A 16 -26.27 -64.83 12.00
N ILE A 17 -26.07 -65.63 10.94
CA ILE A 17 -25.36 -65.21 9.73
C ILE A 17 -26.08 -64.04 9.05
N ILE A 18 -27.41 -64.12 8.90
CA ILE A 18 -28.23 -63.04 8.34
C ILE A 18 -28.11 -61.78 9.21
N SER A 19 -28.19 -61.92 10.54
CA SER A 19 -28.08 -60.79 11.46
C SER A 19 -26.71 -60.10 11.37
N VAL A 20 -25.62 -60.88 11.32
CA VAL A 20 -24.26 -60.34 11.14
C VAL A 20 -24.10 -59.64 9.78
N ALA A 21 -24.67 -60.20 8.71
CA ALA A 21 -24.64 -59.59 7.39
C ALA A 21 -25.41 -58.26 7.35
N VAL A 22 -26.59 -58.20 7.99
CA VAL A 22 -27.38 -56.97 8.12
C VAL A 22 -26.65 -55.91 8.94
N ILE A 23 -26.06 -56.30 10.08
CA ILE A 23 -25.27 -55.38 10.92
C ILE A 23 -24.06 -54.84 10.16
N LYS A 24 -23.33 -55.70 9.43
CA LYS A 24 -22.17 -55.28 8.62
C LYS A 24 -22.58 -54.33 7.50
N TYR A 25 -23.70 -54.61 6.82
CA TYR A 25 -24.24 -53.72 5.79
C TYR A 25 -24.63 -52.36 6.36
N LEU A 26 -25.37 -52.34 7.48
CA LEU A 26 -25.78 -51.10 8.13
C LEU A 26 -24.59 -50.31 8.67
N ALA A 27 -23.60 -50.98 9.25
CA ALA A 27 -22.36 -50.35 9.71
C ALA A 27 -21.60 -49.69 8.55
N ASN A 28 -21.42 -50.41 7.43
CA ASN A 28 -20.77 -49.86 6.24
C ASN A 28 -21.54 -48.66 5.69
N LYS A 29 -22.88 -48.74 5.62
CA LYS A 29 -23.72 -47.64 5.13
C LYS A 29 -23.67 -46.41 6.05
N LEU A 30 -23.66 -46.61 7.37
CA LEU A 30 -23.50 -45.52 8.34
C LEU A 30 -22.13 -44.85 8.23
N ILE A 31 -21.08 -45.65 8.06
CA ILE A 31 -19.72 -45.16 7.86
C ILE A 31 -19.64 -44.34 6.56
N GLU A 32 -20.20 -44.85 5.47
CA GLU A 32 -20.25 -44.16 4.17
C GLU A 32 -21.02 -42.83 4.25
N ASP A 33 -22.20 -42.81 4.87
CA ASP A 33 -22.97 -41.58 5.09
C ASP A 33 -22.21 -40.55 5.93
N GLN A 34 -21.49 -40.99 6.97
CA GLN A 34 -20.64 -40.12 7.77
C GLN A 34 -19.45 -39.58 6.97
N PHE A 35 -18.82 -40.42 6.14
CA PHE A 35 -17.74 -40.02 5.25
C PHE A 35 -18.22 -38.99 4.23
N VAL A 36 -19.35 -39.22 3.55
CA VAL A 36 -19.94 -38.26 2.60
C VAL A 36 -20.22 -36.92 3.27
N LYS A 37 -20.86 -36.93 4.45
CA LYS A 37 -21.11 -35.70 5.24
C LYS A 37 -19.81 -34.98 5.62
N SER A 38 -18.77 -35.72 5.99
CA SER A 38 -17.48 -35.14 6.34
C SER A 38 -16.78 -34.51 5.13
N LEU A 39 -16.81 -35.19 3.98
CA LEU A 39 -16.27 -34.70 2.72
C LEU A 39 -16.99 -33.44 2.24
N GLU A 40 -18.32 -33.39 2.34
CA GLU A 40 -19.10 -32.19 2.04
C GLU A 40 -18.69 -31.03 2.94
N LYS A 41 -18.57 -31.24 4.25
CA LYS A 41 -18.10 -30.21 5.19
C LYS A 41 -16.70 -29.71 4.84
N TYR A 42 -15.76 -30.60 4.52
CA TYR A 42 -14.41 -30.20 4.10
C TYR A 42 -14.43 -29.43 2.78
N ARG A 43 -15.21 -29.89 1.80
CA ARG A 43 -15.38 -29.21 0.52
C ARG A 43 -15.94 -27.79 0.71
N HIS A 44 -16.98 -27.65 1.53
CA HIS A 44 -17.54 -26.34 1.86
C HIS A 44 -16.52 -25.43 2.54
N LYS A 45 -15.75 -25.95 3.51
CA LYS A 45 -14.71 -25.18 4.19
C LYS A 45 -13.61 -24.73 3.22
N ILE A 46 -13.12 -25.64 2.38
CA ILE A 46 -12.10 -25.35 1.35
C ILE A 46 -12.62 -24.27 0.39
N ASN A 47 -13.87 -24.37 -0.07
CA ASN A 47 -14.45 -23.37 -0.95
C ASN A 47 -14.54 -22.00 -0.28
N LEU A 48 -14.97 -21.92 0.99
CA LEU A 48 -15.02 -20.66 1.73
C LEU A 48 -13.63 -20.03 1.93
N ASP A 49 -12.63 -20.85 2.27
CA ASP A 49 -11.25 -20.41 2.43
C ASP A 49 -10.68 -19.93 1.08
N PHE A 50 -10.97 -20.64 -0.01
CA PHE A 50 -10.57 -20.26 -1.36
C PHE A 50 -11.22 -18.93 -1.79
N ASP A 51 -12.54 -18.78 -1.60
CA ASP A 51 -13.26 -17.54 -1.91
C ASP A 51 -12.68 -16.34 -1.14
N ARG A 52 -12.32 -16.56 0.13
CA ARG A 52 -11.69 -15.54 0.97
C ARG A 52 -10.30 -15.17 0.44
N ILE A 53 -9.47 -16.16 0.11
CA ILE A 53 -8.13 -15.94 -0.47
C ILE A 53 -8.24 -15.19 -1.80
N GLN A 54 -9.19 -15.58 -2.66
CA GLN A 54 -9.41 -14.93 -3.95
C GLN A 54 -9.78 -13.46 -3.77
N LYS A 55 -10.70 -13.14 -2.84
CA LYS A 55 -11.08 -11.75 -2.53
C LYS A 55 -9.93 -10.92 -1.98
N ILE A 56 -9.10 -11.51 -1.11
CA ILE A 56 -7.90 -10.83 -0.58
C ILE A 56 -6.92 -10.54 -1.72
N ASN A 57 -6.61 -11.53 -2.55
CA ASN A 57 -5.71 -11.37 -3.68
C ASN A 57 -6.23 -10.30 -4.66
N GLN A 58 -7.52 -10.33 -4.99
CA GLN A 58 -8.15 -9.30 -5.83
C GLN A 58 -7.94 -7.91 -5.24
N LYS A 59 -8.09 -7.75 -3.92
CA LYS A 59 -7.85 -6.47 -3.26
C LYS A 59 -6.39 -6.07 -3.26
N GLU A 60 -5.46 -7.02 -3.14
CA GLU A 60 -4.01 -6.76 -3.26
C GLU A 60 -3.63 -6.21 -4.65
N PHE A 61 -4.28 -6.67 -5.72
CA PHE A 61 -4.10 -6.12 -7.08
C PHE A 61 -4.55 -4.67 -7.22
N GLU A 62 -5.44 -4.18 -6.37
CA GLU A 62 -5.82 -2.77 -6.33
C GLU A 62 -4.88 -1.98 -5.41
N VAL A 63 -4.60 -2.53 -4.23
CA VAL A 63 -3.96 -1.80 -3.14
C VAL A 63 -2.45 -1.65 -3.31
N LEU A 64 -1.75 -2.70 -3.76
CA LEU A 64 -0.29 -2.67 -3.86
C LEU A 64 0.22 -1.74 -4.98
N PRO A 65 -0.38 -1.73 -6.20
CA PRO A 65 0.00 -0.77 -7.23
C PRO A 65 -0.29 0.67 -6.83
N GLU A 66 -1.42 0.92 -6.16
CA GLU A 66 -1.77 2.27 -5.68
C GLU A 66 -0.80 2.75 -4.61
N LEU A 67 -0.39 1.89 -3.66
CA LEU A 67 0.67 2.21 -2.71
C LEU A 67 1.95 2.60 -3.45
N TRP A 68 2.36 1.81 -4.45
CA TRP A 68 3.56 2.09 -5.24
C TRP A 68 3.48 3.44 -5.97
N TYR A 69 2.32 3.76 -6.55
CA TYR A 69 2.06 5.04 -7.19
C TYR A 69 2.20 6.20 -6.20
N LEU A 70 1.53 6.13 -5.04
CA LEU A 70 1.57 7.19 -4.02
C LEU A 70 2.98 7.40 -3.45
N LEU A 71 3.74 6.33 -3.26
CA LEU A 71 5.14 6.39 -2.82
C LEU A 71 6.02 7.14 -3.83
N ASN A 72 5.89 6.81 -5.12
CA ASN A 72 6.64 7.49 -6.17
C ASN A 72 6.20 8.94 -6.33
N ARG A 73 4.90 9.21 -6.26
CA ARG A 73 4.35 10.56 -6.31
C ARG A 73 4.90 11.44 -5.20
N TYR A 74 4.85 10.96 -3.95
CA TYR A 74 5.43 11.66 -2.80
C TYR A 74 6.93 11.92 -3.02
N LYS A 75 7.71 10.90 -3.43
CA LYS A 75 9.13 11.06 -3.73
C LYS A 75 9.38 12.15 -4.78
N THR A 76 8.65 12.12 -5.89
CA THR A 76 8.79 13.12 -6.96
C THR A 76 8.46 14.52 -6.48
N THR A 77 7.37 14.69 -5.71
CA THR A 77 7.00 15.97 -5.12
C THR A 77 8.07 16.48 -4.15
N ALA A 78 8.62 15.61 -3.29
CA ALA A 78 9.70 15.97 -2.37
C ALA A 78 10.97 16.39 -3.11
N ILE A 79 11.41 15.63 -4.13
CA ILE A 79 12.58 15.99 -4.94
C ILE A 79 12.35 17.31 -5.66
N PHE A 80 11.18 17.49 -6.28
CA PHE A 80 10.84 18.75 -6.95
C PHE A 80 10.88 19.92 -5.98
N PHE A 81 10.34 19.76 -4.77
CA PHE A 81 10.38 20.77 -3.72
C PHE A 81 11.81 21.14 -3.31
N LEU A 82 12.66 20.14 -3.06
CA LEU A 82 14.06 20.31 -2.65
C LEU A 82 14.95 20.92 -3.75
N THR A 83 14.74 20.50 -5.01
CA THR A 83 15.52 20.93 -6.18
C THR A 83 14.95 22.16 -6.86
N LYS A 84 13.79 22.66 -6.42
CA LYS A 84 13.14 23.82 -7.03
C LYS A 84 14.14 24.97 -7.05
N LYS A 85 14.48 25.41 -8.27
CA LYS A 85 15.35 26.56 -8.47
C LYS A 85 14.60 27.80 -8.00
N ILE A 86 14.84 28.17 -6.75
CA ILE A 86 14.41 29.44 -6.20
C ILE A 86 15.29 30.52 -6.83
N LEU A 87 14.68 31.60 -7.32
CA LEU A 87 15.45 32.76 -7.75
C LEU A 87 16.24 33.32 -6.56
N THR A 88 17.56 33.32 -6.70
CA THR A 88 18.47 34.04 -5.81
C THR A 88 18.54 35.53 -6.16
N GLU A 89 18.06 35.91 -7.35
CA GLU A 89 18.06 37.26 -7.88
C GLU A 89 17.28 38.23 -6.98
N ASP A 90 17.81 39.43 -6.82
CA ASP A 90 17.23 40.44 -5.95
C ASP A 90 16.15 41.23 -6.67
N ILE A 91 14.93 40.66 -6.69
CA ILE A 91 13.75 41.28 -7.32
C ILE A 91 13.28 42.56 -6.61
N ASN A 92 13.91 42.95 -5.50
CA ASN A 92 13.62 44.23 -4.86
C ASN A 92 14.01 45.42 -5.73
N ASN A 93 15.03 45.26 -6.58
CA ASN A 93 15.57 46.34 -7.42
C ASN A 93 15.04 46.32 -8.85
N TYR A 94 14.06 45.46 -9.16
CA TYR A 94 13.47 45.42 -10.50
C TYR A 94 12.72 46.71 -10.79
N VAL A 95 12.89 47.22 -12.01
CA VAL A 95 12.02 48.26 -12.55
C VAL A 95 10.62 47.66 -12.72
N GLU A 96 9.57 48.48 -12.63
CA GLU A 96 8.18 48.02 -12.67
C GLU A 96 7.87 47.12 -13.87
N LEU A 97 8.41 47.44 -15.06
CA LEU A 97 8.25 46.62 -16.25
C LEU A 97 8.88 45.23 -16.09
N ASP A 98 10.09 45.14 -15.55
CA ASP A 98 10.81 43.87 -15.35
C ASP A 98 10.12 43.03 -14.27
N LEU A 99 9.60 43.67 -13.22
CA LEU A 99 8.79 43.02 -12.19
C LEU A 99 7.52 42.40 -12.79
N GLU A 100 6.81 43.12 -13.67
CA GLU A 100 5.62 42.58 -14.32
C GLU A 100 5.92 41.41 -15.26
N LEU A 101 7.02 41.50 -16.04
CA LEU A 101 7.45 40.40 -16.89
C LEU A 101 7.80 39.16 -16.06
N PHE A 102 8.53 39.37 -14.96
CA PHE A 102 8.83 38.31 -14.01
C PHE A 102 7.56 37.68 -13.42
N LEU A 103 6.65 38.48 -12.86
CA LEU A 103 5.40 37.99 -12.26
C LEU A 103 4.48 37.27 -13.26
N LYS A 104 4.57 37.60 -14.56
CA LYS A 104 3.86 36.87 -15.64
C LYS A 104 4.50 35.52 -15.96
N SER A 105 5.82 35.39 -15.79
CA SER A 105 6.56 34.16 -16.08
C SER A 105 6.37 33.05 -15.04
N ILE A 106 5.94 33.40 -13.82
CA ILE A 106 5.81 32.45 -12.71
C ILE A 106 4.36 31.99 -12.49
N PRO A 107 4.13 30.70 -12.15
CA PRO A 107 2.80 30.14 -11.99
C PRO A 107 2.22 30.43 -10.59
N ILE A 108 1.88 31.70 -10.34
CA ILE A 108 1.23 32.15 -9.10
C ILE A 108 -0.06 32.92 -9.40
N THR A 109 -0.96 33.00 -8.43
CA THR A 109 -2.26 33.69 -8.56
C THR A 109 -2.12 35.20 -8.62
N GLU A 110 -3.10 35.91 -9.18
CA GLU A 110 -3.09 37.38 -9.21
C GLU A 110 -3.05 38.01 -7.82
N SER A 111 -3.72 37.40 -6.84
CA SER A 111 -3.66 37.85 -5.43
C SER A 111 -2.24 37.75 -4.87
N GLN A 112 -1.51 36.68 -5.18
CA GLN A 112 -0.11 36.52 -4.78
C GLN A 112 0.81 37.52 -5.50
N LYS A 113 0.56 37.79 -6.79
CA LYS A 113 1.29 38.84 -7.53
C LYS A 113 1.08 40.22 -6.90
N LEU A 114 -0.16 40.56 -6.54
CA LEU A 114 -0.48 41.81 -5.85
C LEU A 114 0.22 41.91 -4.49
N TYR A 115 0.26 40.82 -3.73
CA TYR A 115 1.01 40.77 -2.47
C TYR A 115 2.50 41.06 -2.67
N ILE A 116 3.14 40.46 -3.68
CA ILE A 116 4.55 40.72 -3.99
C ILE A 116 4.76 42.20 -4.34
N ARG A 117 3.91 42.79 -5.22
CA ARG A 117 4.02 44.21 -5.61
C ARG A 117 4.00 45.16 -4.42
N ASN A 118 3.06 44.93 -3.50
CA ASN A 118 2.81 45.79 -2.35
C ASN A 118 3.75 45.54 -1.17
N SER A 119 4.58 44.49 -1.23
CA SER A 119 5.51 44.15 -0.16
C SER A 119 6.74 45.06 -0.15
N ASN A 120 7.19 45.40 1.06
CA ASN A 120 8.44 46.16 1.27
C ASN A 120 9.67 45.35 0.83
N ASN A 121 9.62 44.03 0.98
CA ASN A 121 10.65 43.11 0.52
C ASN A 121 10.01 42.08 -0.43
N LYS A 122 10.02 42.40 -1.71
CA LYS A 122 9.47 41.61 -2.82
C LYS A 122 10.10 40.24 -2.88
N LYS A 123 11.42 40.15 -2.67
CA LYS A 123 12.15 38.88 -2.62
C LYS A 123 11.60 37.98 -1.50
N ALA A 124 11.49 38.50 -0.28
CA ALA A 124 10.95 37.73 0.84
C ALA A 124 9.50 37.28 0.60
N ALA A 125 8.66 38.16 0.06
CA ALA A 125 7.27 37.84 -0.27
C ALA A 125 7.16 36.72 -1.33
N TYR A 126 7.99 36.78 -2.39
CA TYR A 126 8.06 35.72 -3.40
C TYR A 126 8.53 34.39 -2.80
N LEU A 127 9.61 34.42 -2.00
CA LEU A 127 10.15 33.23 -1.35
C LEU A 127 9.10 32.55 -0.46
N GLN A 128 8.38 33.34 0.33
CA GLN A 128 7.30 32.84 1.18
C GLN A 128 6.20 32.14 0.37
N ILE A 129 5.72 32.77 -0.71
CA ILE A 129 4.70 32.15 -1.57
C ILE A 129 5.18 30.82 -2.17
N VAL A 130 6.44 30.77 -2.61
CA VAL A 130 7.04 29.58 -3.20
C VAL A 130 7.19 28.46 -2.17
N GLN A 131 7.59 28.79 -0.94
CA GLN A 131 7.66 27.88 0.19
C GLN A 131 6.29 27.32 0.53
N ASP A 132 5.33 28.19 0.84
CA ASP A 132 3.98 27.81 1.26
C ASP A 132 3.32 26.88 0.24
N ALA A 133 3.48 27.17 -1.06
CA ALA A 133 2.95 26.33 -2.13
C ALA A 133 3.64 24.96 -2.19
N GLY A 134 4.94 24.92 -1.94
CA GLY A 134 5.73 23.69 -1.90
C GLY A 134 5.41 22.83 -0.68
N ASP A 135 5.35 23.44 0.50
CA ASP A 135 4.99 22.78 1.76
C ASP A 135 3.58 22.20 1.67
N ALA A 136 2.61 22.98 1.15
CA ALA A 136 1.25 22.50 0.94
C ALA A 136 1.17 21.33 -0.06
N ALA A 137 2.01 21.32 -1.11
CA ALA A 137 2.07 20.21 -2.04
C ALA A 137 2.68 18.95 -1.42
N LEU A 138 3.78 19.10 -0.70
CA LEU A 138 4.45 18.00 0.00
C LEU A 138 3.55 17.40 1.08
N GLN A 139 2.94 18.24 1.91
CA GLN A 139 2.00 17.85 2.96
C GLN A 139 0.85 17.02 2.39
N ARG A 140 0.20 17.53 1.34
CA ARG A 140 -0.94 16.86 0.71
C ARG A 140 -0.58 15.48 0.18
N ASP A 141 0.53 15.35 -0.53
CA ASP A 141 0.93 14.05 -1.08
C ASP A 141 1.36 13.06 0.02
N TYR A 142 1.99 13.56 1.09
CA TYR A 142 2.28 12.77 2.27
C TYR A 142 0.99 12.31 3.00
N ASP A 143 0.03 13.20 3.22
CA ASP A 143 -1.24 12.88 3.88
C ASP A 143 -2.03 11.84 3.08
N LEU A 144 -2.07 11.98 1.75
CA LEU A 144 -2.68 10.98 0.86
C LEU A 144 -2.03 9.61 1.04
N LEU A 145 -0.70 9.55 1.05
CA LEU A 145 0.04 8.31 1.32
C LEU A 145 -0.29 7.73 2.69
N LYS A 146 -0.31 8.54 3.75
CA LYS A 146 -0.55 8.08 5.13
C LYS A 146 -1.99 7.61 5.35
N ILE A 147 -2.97 8.34 4.84
CA ILE A 147 -4.38 7.95 4.89
C ILE A 147 -4.58 6.62 4.14
N PHE A 148 -4.05 6.53 2.91
CA PHE A 148 -4.13 5.31 2.12
C PHE A 148 -3.47 4.13 2.84
N PHE A 149 -2.25 4.32 3.35
CA PHE A 149 -1.50 3.28 4.06
C PHE A 149 -2.24 2.80 5.31
N SER A 150 -2.81 3.73 6.10
CA SER A 150 -3.55 3.39 7.32
C SER A 150 -4.81 2.59 7.01
N ASN A 151 -5.60 3.02 6.01
CA ASN A 151 -6.84 2.37 5.61
C ASN A 151 -6.63 0.96 5.03
N ASN A 152 -5.44 0.70 4.47
CA ASN A 152 -5.14 -0.55 3.78
C ASN A 152 -4.10 -1.43 4.51
N LYS A 153 -3.81 -1.12 5.79
CA LYS A 153 -2.71 -1.75 6.55
C LYS A 153 -2.76 -3.28 6.58
N ILE A 154 -3.95 -3.87 6.57
CA ILE A 154 -4.16 -5.33 6.59
C ILE A 154 -3.58 -6.04 5.35
N PHE A 155 -3.39 -5.32 4.24
CA PHE A 155 -2.86 -5.85 3.00
C PHE A 155 -1.33 -5.71 2.90
N PHE A 156 -0.66 -5.13 3.89
CA PHE A 156 0.80 -4.93 3.85
C PHE A 156 1.53 -5.90 4.77
N THR A 157 2.70 -6.37 4.32
CA THR A 157 3.59 -7.14 5.18
C THR A 157 4.22 -6.22 6.25
N ASN A 158 4.70 -6.81 7.34
CA ASN A 158 5.47 -6.06 8.35
C ASN A 158 6.66 -5.34 7.71
N ARG A 159 7.31 -5.96 6.72
CA ARG A 159 8.44 -5.37 6.00
C ARG A 159 8.04 -4.12 5.22
N ILE A 160 6.98 -4.19 4.40
CA ILE A 160 6.47 -3.00 3.69
C ILE A 160 6.11 -1.91 4.72
N SER A 161 5.48 -2.29 5.82
CA SER A 161 5.08 -1.34 6.87
C SER A 161 6.27 -0.62 7.50
N THR A 162 7.35 -1.34 7.81
CA THR A 162 8.60 -0.75 8.30
C THR A 162 9.21 0.20 7.28
N LEU A 163 9.32 -0.22 6.01
CA LEU A 163 9.91 0.59 4.95
C LEU A 163 9.10 1.86 4.65
N VAL A 164 7.77 1.79 4.69
CA VAL A 164 6.92 2.98 4.57
C VAL A 164 7.07 3.89 5.79
N SER A 165 7.31 3.35 6.99
CA SER A 165 7.53 4.16 8.19
C SER A 165 8.87 4.92 8.14
N GLU A 166 9.87 4.43 7.41
CA GLU A 166 11.11 5.17 7.13
C GLU A 166 10.86 6.42 6.28
N ILE A 167 9.74 6.49 5.54
CA ILE A 167 9.34 7.68 4.76
C ILE A 167 8.89 8.83 5.64
N ASP A 168 8.34 8.52 6.83
CA ASP A 168 7.98 9.55 7.81
C ASP A 168 9.22 10.37 8.20
N LYS A 169 10.37 9.69 8.39
CA LYS A 169 11.64 10.34 8.67
C LYS A 169 12.03 11.30 7.54
N PHE A 170 11.90 10.87 6.29
CA PHE A 170 12.21 11.71 5.13
C PHE A 170 11.30 12.93 5.03
N TYR A 171 10.02 12.78 5.35
CA TYR A 171 9.09 13.91 5.41
C TYR A 171 9.50 14.93 6.47
N PHE A 172 9.83 14.48 7.68
CA PHE A 172 10.31 15.36 8.76
C PHE A 172 11.63 16.04 8.40
N GLU A 173 12.59 15.29 7.86
CA GLU A 173 13.87 15.86 7.43
C GLU A 173 13.68 16.89 6.31
N THR A 174 12.83 16.59 5.31
CA THR A 174 12.56 17.50 4.20
C THR A 174 11.92 18.80 4.69
N THR A 175 10.90 18.72 5.54
CA THR A 175 10.21 19.91 6.06
C THR A 175 11.13 20.75 6.96
N ILE A 176 11.90 20.13 7.86
CA ILE A 176 12.78 20.89 8.77
C ILE A 176 14.02 21.43 8.06
N ILE A 177 14.74 20.59 7.32
CA ILE A 177 16.04 20.94 6.72
C ILE A 177 15.86 21.89 5.55
N TYR A 178 14.79 21.78 4.77
CA TYR A 178 14.58 22.72 3.66
C TYR A 178 14.50 24.17 4.13
N HIS A 179 13.79 24.43 5.23
CA HIS A 179 13.69 25.78 5.80
C HIS A 179 15.04 26.33 6.26
N THR A 180 15.98 25.48 6.71
CA THR A 180 17.32 25.93 7.13
C THR A 180 18.25 26.18 5.94
N LEU A 181 18.05 25.49 4.82
CA LEU A 181 18.88 25.59 3.62
C LEU A 181 18.37 26.59 2.57
N LEU A 182 17.38 27.42 2.93
CA LEU A 182 16.65 28.20 1.93
C LEU A 182 17.48 29.24 1.18
N ASN A 183 18.56 29.71 1.80
CA ASN A 183 19.48 30.66 1.19
C ASN A 183 20.69 29.99 0.53
N ASP A 184 20.89 28.68 0.72
CA ASP A 184 22.03 27.93 0.20
C ASP A 184 21.58 26.89 -0.83
N GLN A 185 21.64 27.28 -2.11
CA GLN A 185 21.24 26.40 -3.21
C GLN A 185 22.12 25.16 -3.32
N ILE A 186 23.42 25.26 -3.04
CA ILE A 186 24.36 24.15 -3.17
C ILE A 186 24.02 23.09 -2.13
N GLN A 187 23.81 23.49 -0.88
CA GLN A 187 23.44 22.55 0.19
C GLN A 187 22.07 21.91 -0.06
N ARG A 188 21.09 22.65 -0.60
CA ARG A 188 19.81 22.07 -1.01
C ARG A 188 19.98 20.99 -2.08
N GLU A 189 20.79 21.24 -3.09
CA GLU A 189 21.04 20.27 -4.15
C GLU A 189 21.77 19.03 -3.64
N ILE A 190 22.73 19.19 -2.71
CA ILE A 190 23.40 18.06 -2.04
C ILE A 190 22.36 17.24 -1.25
N PHE A 191 21.57 17.90 -0.41
CA PHE A 191 20.53 17.24 0.38
C PHE A 191 19.49 16.54 -0.51
N ALA A 192 19.08 17.17 -1.62
CA ALA A 192 18.15 16.58 -2.57
C ALA A 192 18.70 15.29 -3.20
N LYS A 193 19.99 15.27 -3.55
CA LYS A 193 20.66 14.07 -4.09
C LYS A 193 20.73 12.95 -3.04
N ASP A 194 21.04 13.28 -1.80
CA ASP A 194 21.08 12.32 -0.70
C ASP A 194 19.68 11.75 -0.40
N PHE A 195 18.66 12.60 -0.40
CA PHE A 195 17.25 12.21 -0.31
C PHE A 195 16.86 11.29 -1.47
N GLU A 196 17.18 11.67 -2.71
CA GLU A 196 16.83 10.87 -3.90
C GLU A 196 17.45 9.47 -3.82
N LYS A 197 18.73 9.39 -3.47
CA LYS A 197 19.45 8.13 -3.31
C LYS A 197 18.82 7.25 -2.22
N SER A 198 18.50 7.85 -1.08
CA SER A 198 17.97 7.13 0.08
C SER A 198 16.53 6.67 -0.14
N SER A 199 15.68 7.54 -0.66
CA SER A 199 14.30 7.21 -1.03
C SER A 199 14.25 6.15 -2.14
N GLN A 200 15.11 6.25 -3.16
CA GLN A 200 15.19 5.22 -4.21
C GLN A 200 15.63 3.87 -3.65
N LYS A 201 16.57 3.84 -2.69
CA LYS A 201 16.98 2.60 -2.03
C LYS A 201 15.80 1.92 -1.35
N ILE A 202 14.92 2.68 -0.68
CA ILE A 202 13.71 2.12 -0.04
C ILE A 202 12.73 1.62 -1.08
N LEU A 203 12.45 2.40 -2.13
CA LEU A 203 11.55 1.96 -3.20
C LEU A 203 12.05 0.68 -3.88
N ASN A 204 13.36 0.55 -4.09
CA ASN A 204 13.98 -0.66 -4.62
C ASN A 204 13.84 -1.88 -3.69
N GLN A 205 13.61 -1.67 -2.39
CA GLN A 205 13.32 -2.76 -1.45
C GLN A 205 11.83 -3.09 -1.38
N ILE A 206 10.95 -2.11 -1.59
CA ILE A 206 9.49 -2.31 -1.63
C ILE A 206 9.07 -3.00 -2.93
N TYR A 207 9.68 -2.66 -4.06
CA TYR A 207 9.26 -3.16 -5.37
C TYR A 207 9.27 -4.71 -5.48
N PRO A 208 10.32 -5.44 -5.07
CA PRO A 208 10.32 -6.90 -5.11
C PRO A 208 9.24 -7.54 -4.24
N GLU A 209 8.90 -6.92 -3.11
CA GLU A 209 7.83 -7.38 -2.21
C GLU A 209 6.45 -7.23 -2.88
N ILE A 210 6.23 -6.12 -3.58
CA ILE A 210 5.01 -5.92 -4.37
C ILE A 210 4.95 -6.90 -5.54
N LYS A 211 6.04 -7.00 -6.32
CA LYS A 211 6.12 -7.87 -7.51
C LYS A 211 5.87 -9.33 -7.17
N SER A 212 6.49 -9.85 -6.11
CA SER A 212 6.35 -11.25 -5.68
C SER A 212 4.92 -11.60 -5.28
N ARG A 213 4.21 -10.70 -4.60
CA ARG A 213 2.82 -10.91 -4.18
C ARG A 213 1.82 -10.84 -5.31
N LEU A 214 2.06 -9.93 -6.26
CA LEU A 214 1.23 -9.81 -7.46
C LEU A 214 1.50 -10.94 -8.47
N LYS A 215 2.44 -11.84 -8.19
CA LYS A 215 2.82 -12.97 -9.06
C LYS A 215 3.09 -12.55 -10.50
N PHE A 216 3.69 -11.38 -10.69
CA PHE A 216 4.30 -11.03 -11.98
C PHE A 216 5.51 -11.93 -12.19
N THR A 217 5.28 -13.15 -12.69
CA THR A 217 6.34 -13.98 -13.24
C THR A 217 6.83 -13.31 -14.53
N GLU A 218 8.12 -13.01 -14.57
CA GLU A 218 8.82 -12.79 -15.83
C GLU A 218 8.81 -14.14 -16.55
N GLU A 219 8.05 -14.24 -17.64
CA GLU A 219 8.32 -15.24 -18.68
C GLU A 219 9.68 -14.95 -19.34
#